data_AF-A0A965AMD6-F1
#
_entry.id   AF-A0A965AMD6-F1
#
_cell.length_a   1.000
_cell.length_b   1.000
_cell.length_c   1.000
_cell.angle_alpha   90.00
_cell.angle_beta   90.00
_cell.angle_gamma   90.00
#
_symmetry.space_group_name_H-M   'P 1'
#
loop_
_entity.id
_entity.type
_entity.pdbx_description
1 polymer ?
#
loop_
_entity_poly.entity_id
_entity_poly.type
_entity_poly.pdbx_seq_one_letter_code
_entity_poly.pdbx_strand_id
1 'polypeptide(L)' 'MPPTEDRWNAFVERTRIDGADTGPLSGLTFAVKDNVAVDGQAFTAGHPLLAERR' A
#
# COMPACT_ATOMS: atom_id res chain seq x y z
N MET A 1 21.21 1.93 2.93
CA MET A 1 20.31 1.85 4.10
C MET A 1 18.94 2.21 3.62
N PRO A 2 17.90 1.37 3.78
CA PRO A 2 16.54 1.80 3.52
C PRO A 2 16.20 3.03 4.39
N PRO A 3 15.29 3.90 3.97
CA PRO A 3 14.79 4.98 4.82
C PRO A 3 14.38 4.43 6.18
N THR A 4 14.64 5.16 7.26
CA THR A 4 14.31 4.73 8.63
C THR A 4 12.84 4.32 8.78
N GLU A 5 11.96 4.87 7.94
CA GLU A 5 10.51 4.63 7.92
C GLU A 5 10.10 3.25 7.40
N ASP A 6 10.95 2.56 6.63
CA ASP A 6 10.73 1.18 6.16
C ASP A 6 11.98 0.32 6.37
N ARG A 7 12.39 0.18 7.64
CA ARG A 7 13.56 -0.62 8.03
C ARG A 7 13.55 -2.06 7.53
N TRP A 8 12.38 -2.58 7.17
CA TRP A 8 12.20 -3.97 6.73
C TRP A 8 11.99 -4.12 5.23
N ASN A 9 11.96 -3.01 4.47
CA ASN A 9 11.63 -3.03 3.05
C ASN A 9 10.31 -3.77 2.78
N ALA A 10 9.30 -3.50 3.61
CA ALA A 10 8.01 -4.19 3.61
C ALA A 10 6.98 -3.51 2.69
N PHE A 11 7.19 -2.26 2.29
CA PHE A 11 6.20 -1.47 1.56
C PHE A 11 6.68 -1.17 0.13
N VAL A 12 5.80 -1.41 -0.86
CA VAL A 12 5.98 -0.94 -2.24
C VAL A 12 5.57 0.52 -2.37
N GLU A 13 4.48 0.89 -1.71
CA GLU A 13 3.90 2.24 -1.72
C GLU A 13 3.24 2.53 -0.37
N ARG A 14 3.24 3.81 0.03
CA ARG A 14 2.48 4.31 1.18
C ARG A 14 1.67 5.50 0.70
N THR A 15 0.35 5.44 0.88
CA THR A 15 -0.57 6.50 0.45
C THR A 15 -1.64 6.73 1.51
N ARG A 16 -2.30 7.88 1.43
CA ARG A 16 -3.52 8.16 2.18
C ARG A 16 -4.71 8.13 1.22
N ILE A 17 -5.66 7.26 1.51
CA ILE A 17 -6.95 7.20 0.82
C ILE A 17 -7.99 7.59 1.86
N ASP A 18 -8.70 8.69 1.63
CA ASP A 18 -9.72 9.14 2.57
C ASP A 18 -10.91 8.17 2.51
N GLY A 19 -11.22 7.58 3.68
CA GLY A 19 -12.35 6.68 3.87
C GLY A 19 -13.59 7.39 4.40
N ALA A 20 -14.55 6.62 4.89
CA ALA A 20 -15.70 7.18 5.60
C ALA A 20 -15.28 7.78 6.96
N ASP A 21 -15.95 8.85 7.38
CA ASP A 21 -15.67 9.55 8.64
C ASP A 21 -15.89 8.66 9.88
N THR A 22 -16.82 7.69 9.80
CA THR A 22 -17.21 6.84 10.92
C THR A 22 -17.34 5.38 10.53
N GLY A 23 -17.19 4.49 11.51
CA GLY A 23 -17.34 3.04 11.35
C GLY A 23 -16.41 2.28 12.29
N PRO A 24 -16.53 0.94 12.37
CA PRO A 24 -15.74 0.11 13.28
C PRO A 24 -14.21 0.20 13.09
N LEU A 25 -13.76 0.67 11.92
CA LEU A 25 -12.35 0.82 11.57
C LEU A 25 -11.89 2.29 11.50
N SER A 26 -12.75 3.25 11.90
CA SER A 26 -12.40 4.68 11.83
C SER A 26 -11.15 4.98 12.66
N GLY A 27 -10.23 5.77 12.08
CA GLY A 27 -8.94 6.13 12.68
C GLY A 27 -7.86 5.05 12.61
N LEU A 28 -8.16 3.84 12.12
CA LEU A 28 -7.16 2.79 11.96
C LEU A 28 -6.39 2.94 10.65
N THR A 29 -5.13 2.52 10.67
CA THR A 29 -4.30 2.36 9.47
C THR A 29 -4.04 0.87 9.26
N PHE A 30 -4.17 0.41 8.02
CA PHE A 30 -3.89 -0.98 7.65
C PHE A 30 -3.08 -1.02 6.35
N ALA A 31 -2.42 -2.16 6.10
CA ALA A 31 -1.71 -2.42 4.86
C ALA A 31 -2.56 -3.31 3.94
N VAL A 32 -2.47 -3.07 2.64
CA VAL A 32 -3.01 -3.94 1.60
C VAL A 32 -1.84 -4.67 0.96
N LYS A 33 -1.98 -5.98 0.76
CA LYS A 33 -0.95 -6.76 0.07
C LYS A 33 -0.93 -6.35 -1.41
N ASP A 34 0.26 -6.11 -1.97
CA ASP A 34 0.50 -5.61 -3.34
C ASP A 34 0.03 -6.56 -4.48
N ASN A 35 -0.68 -7.65 -4.16
CA ASN A 35 -1.40 -8.48 -5.11
C ASN A 35 -2.93 -8.28 -5.05
N VAL A 36 -3.40 -7.27 -4.31
CA VAL A 36 -4.79 -6.82 -4.24
C VAL A 36 -4.85 -5.43 -4.87
N ALA A 37 -5.68 -5.26 -5.90
CA ALA A 37 -5.79 -4.00 -6.61
C ALA A 37 -6.44 -2.92 -5.74
N VAL A 38 -5.83 -1.74 -5.73
CA VAL A 38 -6.34 -0.51 -5.13
C VAL A 38 -6.31 0.56 -6.21
N ASP A 39 -7.44 1.21 -6.47
CA ASP A 39 -7.59 2.13 -7.59
C ASP A 39 -6.53 3.25 -7.59
N GLY A 40 -5.84 3.41 -8.72
CA GLY A 40 -4.77 4.39 -8.93
C GLY A 40 -3.44 4.11 -8.22
N GLN A 41 -3.32 3.04 -7.42
CA GLN A 41 -2.11 2.70 -6.66
C GLN A 41 -1.29 1.61 -7.36
N ALA A 42 -0.07 1.36 -6.92
CA ALA A 42 0.77 0.32 -7.49
C ALA A 42 0.16 -1.09 -7.33
N PHE A 43 0.36 -1.93 -8.34
CA PHE A 43 0.10 -3.37 -8.29
C PHE A 43 1.28 -4.10 -8.93
N THR A 44 2.27 -4.50 -8.13
CA THR A 44 3.45 -5.21 -8.68
C THR A 44 3.37 -6.72 -8.44
N ALA A 45 2.55 -7.16 -7.49
CA ALA A 45 2.54 -8.52 -6.96
C ALA A 45 3.96 -9.07 -6.65
N GLY A 46 4.92 -8.19 -6.37
CA GLY A 46 6.34 -8.54 -6.19
C GLY A 46 7.02 -9.15 -7.42
N HIS A 47 6.51 -8.94 -8.64
CA HIS A 47 7.02 -9.57 -9.86
C HIS A 47 7.44 -8.53 -10.93
N PRO A 48 8.64 -8.65 -11.55
CA PRO A 48 9.14 -7.65 -12.51
C PRO A 48 8.22 -7.38 -13.71
N LEU A 49 7.50 -8.41 -14.17
CA LEU A 49 6.51 -8.29 -15.26
C LEU A 49 5.42 -7.23 -14.98
N LEU A 50 5.11 -6.97 -13.70
CA LEU A 50 4.03 -6.09 -13.26
C LEU A 50 4.54 -4.81 -12.61
N ALA A 51 5.85 -4.52 -12.67
CA ALA A 51 6.46 -3.41 -11.95
C ALA A 51 5.86 -2.03 -12.28
N GLU A 52 5.29 -1.87 -13.47
CA GLU A 52 4.70 -0.61 -13.94
C GLU A 52 3.16 -0.59 -13.86
N ARG A 53 2.53 -1.67 -13.38
CA ARG A 53 1.08 -1.76 -13.32
C ARG A 53 0.51 -0.96 -12.14
N ARG A 54 -0.65 -0.35 -12.38
CA ARG A 54 -1.51 0.31 -11.40
C ARG A 54 -2.94 -0.20 -11.55
#